data_AF-A0A6P0Q5P4-F1
#
_entry.id   AF-A0A6P0Q5P4-F1
#
_cell.length_a   1.000
_cell.length_b   1.000
_cell.length_c   1.000
_cell.angle_alpha   90.00
_cell.angle_beta   90.00
_cell.angle_gamma   90.00
#
_symmetry.space_group_name_H-M   'P 1'
#
loop_
_entity.id
_entity.type
_entity.pdbx_description
1 polymer ?
#
loop_
_entity_poly.entity_id
_entity_poly.type
_entity_poly.pdbx_seq_one_letter_code
_entity_poly.pdbx_strand_id
1 'polypeptide(L)'
;MIAAYQYRLRLTKEQAQKVEKWLDMLRHQYNYLLADRFRWYEQSRCSINSCPLICNVPELRDNPDYFSQKRTLPQLKKDRPWYADIQSQVLQDCVKRVDLAFKRFLKGDCNGKKSGRPRFKGQNRYKSFTFPCLSKSPIDGNTLTLPKFGKVKMIYHRPIPEGFKVKTATITRKADGYYVTLSIQDDTVPEI
;
A
#
# COMPACT_ATOMS: atom_id res chain seq x y z
N MET A 1 11.13 -19.48 -7.94
CA MET A 1 9.64 -19.56 -8.02
C MET A 1 8.98 -18.63 -6.99
N ILE A 2 7.90 -17.90 -7.37
CA ILE A 2 7.09 -17.09 -6.43
C ILE A 2 5.66 -17.65 -6.35
N ALA A 3 5.16 -17.88 -5.15
CA ALA A 3 3.77 -18.30 -4.91
C ALA A 3 3.09 -17.40 -3.87
N ALA A 4 1.75 -17.38 -3.88
CA ALA A 4 0.95 -16.59 -2.94
C ALA A 4 -0.04 -17.49 -2.20
N TYR A 5 0.09 -17.58 -0.88
CA TYR A 5 -0.81 -18.37 -0.02
C TYR A 5 -1.69 -17.44 0.81
N GLN A 6 -2.98 -17.76 0.92
CA GLN A 6 -3.94 -16.95 1.67
C GLN A 6 -4.50 -17.73 2.87
N TYR A 7 -4.43 -17.14 4.06
CA TYR A 7 -4.91 -17.74 5.31
C TYR A 7 -5.91 -16.81 6.00
N ARG A 8 -6.90 -17.38 6.67
CA ARG A 8 -7.84 -16.61 7.52
C ARG A 8 -7.17 -16.28 8.85
N LEU A 9 -7.24 -15.01 9.27
CA LEU A 9 -6.74 -14.54 10.55
C LEU A 9 -7.80 -14.67 11.64
N ARG A 10 -7.38 -15.07 12.83
CA ARG A 10 -8.16 -15.06 14.08
C ARG A 10 -7.62 -13.94 14.96
N LEU A 11 -8.07 -12.71 14.67
CA LEU A 11 -7.67 -11.51 15.40
C LEU A 11 -8.37 -11.43 16.76
N THR A 12 -7.70 -10.87 17.76
CA THR A 12 -8.36 -10.37 18.96
C THR A 12 -9.17 -9.11 18.63
N LYS A 13 -10.11 -8.71 19.52
CA LYS A 13 -10.90 -7.49 19.35
C LYS A 13 -10.01 -6.25 19.18
N GLU A 14 -8.97 -6.13 20.00
CA GLU A 14 -7.99 -5.04 19.93
C GLU A 14 -7.21 -5.03 18.61
N GLN A 15 -6.77 -6.20 18.14
CA GLN A 15 -6.08 -6.32 16.86
C GLN A 15 -6.99 -5.93 15.69
N ALA A 16 -8.26 -6.36 15.71
CA ALA A 16 -9.23 -6.00 14.69
C ALA A 16 -9.48 -4.49 14.66
N GLN A 17 -9.70 -3.86 15.82
CA GLN A 17 -9.84 -2.39 15.92
C GLN A 17 -8.60 -1.66 15.38
N LYS A 18 -7.41 -2.16 15.70
CA LYS A 18 -6.15 -1.60 15.18
C LYS A 18 -6.03 -1.73 13.66
N VAL A 19 -6.45 -2.87 13.09
CA VAL A 19 -6.51 -3.08 11.63
C VAL A 19 -7.46 -2.06 10.99
N GLU A 20 -8.65 -1.86 11.55
CA GLU A 20 -9.61 -0.87 11.03
C GLU A 20 -9.07 0.56 11.11
N LYS A 21 -8.48 0.94 12.26
CA LYS A 21 -7.82 2.24 12.44
C LYS A 21 -6.74 2.45 11.37
N TRP A 22 -5.91 1.44 11.12
CA TRP A 22 -4.85 1.53 10.10
C TRP A 22 -5.42 1.66 8.69
N LEU A 23 -6.43 0.86 8.32
CA LEU A 23 -7.09 0.96 7.02
C LEU A 23 -7.66 2.36 6.78
N ASP A 24 -8.26 2.95 7.81
CA ASP A 24 -8.83 4.28 7.72
C ASP A 24 -7.78 5.39 7.59
N MET A 25 -6.72 5.34 8.41
CA MET A 25 -5.62 6.31 8.30
C MET A 25 -4.89 6.19 6.95
N LEU A 26 -4.67 4.96 6.46
CA LEU A 26 -4.06 4.73 5.14
C LEU A 26 -4.97 5.21 4.00
N ARG A 27 -6.29 5.08 4.12
CA ARG A 27 -7.26 5.64 3.17
C ARG A 27 -7.10 7.16 3.06
N HIS A 28 -7.06 7.86 4.20
CA HIS A 28 -6.90 9.31 4.21
C HIS A 28 -5.58 9.73 3.59
N GLN A 29 -4.48 9.05 3.95
CA GLN A 29 -3.17 9.33 3.37
C GLN A 29 -3.14 9.07 1.86
N TYR A 30 -3.74 7.98 1.39
CA TYR A 30 -3.83 7.67 -0.04
C TYR A 30 -4.56 8.79 -0.80
N ASN A 31 -5.71 9.23 -0.29
CA ASN A 31 -6.51 10.27 -0.92
C ASN A 31 -5.79 11.62 -0.93
N TYR A 32 -5.10 11.97 0.17
CA TYR A 32 -4.31 13.19 0.27
C TYR A 32 -3.20 13.23 -0.79
N LEU A 33 -2.40 12.16 -0.87
CA LEU A 33 -1.31 12.07 -1.84
C LEU A 33 -1.80 12.02 -3.29
N LEU A 34 -2.94 11.37 -3.53
CA LEU A 34 -3.56 11.34 -4.86
C LEU A 34 -4.10 12.72 -5.26
N ALA A 35 -4.68 13.47 -4.31
CA ALA A 35 -5.16 14.83 -4.54
C ALA A 35 -3.99 15.78 -4.86
N ASP A 36 -2.87 15.66 -4.15
CA ASP A 36 -1.65 16.43 -4.43
C ASP A 36 -1.12 16.18 -5.86
N ARG A 37 -1.10 14.92 -6.31
CA ARG A 37 -0.74 14.58 -7.70
C ARG A 37 -1.71 15.15 -8.72
N PHE A 38 -3.02 15.06 -8.46
CA PHE A 38 -4.01 15.66 -9.36
C PHE A 38 -3.89 17.17 -9.43
N ARG A 39 -3.66 17.84 -8.28
CA ARG A 39 -3.45 19.28 -8.24
C ARG A 39 -2.27 19.68 -9.11
N TRP A 40 -1.12 19.00 -8.95
CA TRP A 40 0.04 19.23 -9.82
C TRP A 40 -0.31 18.96 -11.30
N TYR A 41 -0.94 17.83 -11.60
CA TYR A 41 -1.26 17.45 -12.97
C TYR A 41 -2.21 18.43 -13.67
N GLU A 42 -3.23 18.93 -12.98
CA GLU A 42 -4.20 19.88 -13.51
C GLU A 42 -3.57 21.28 -13.69
N GLN A 43 -2.64 21.64 -12.81
CA GLN A 43 -1.89 22.90 -12.86
C GLN A 43 -0.79 22.93 -13.93
N SER A 44 -0.13 21.79 -14.15
CA SER A 44 0.99 21.68 -15.10
C SER A 44 0.55 21.26 -16.51
N ARG A 45 -0.69 20.81 -16.70
CA ARG A 45 -1.20 20.43 -18.01
C ARG A 45 -1.76 21.64 -18.74
N CYS A 46 -1.10 22.03 -19.82
CA CYS A 46 -1.69 22.87 -20.85
C CYS A 46 -1.89 22.04 -22.13
N SER A 47 -3.07 22.14 -22.76
CA SER A 47 -3.34 21.45 -24.05
C SER A 47 -2.62 22.11 -25.23
N ILE A 48 -2.11 23.31 -25.02
CA ILE A 48 -1.37 24.12 -25.98
C ILE A 48 0.02 24.34 -25.38
N ASN A 49 1.06 24.47 -26.21
CA ASN A 49 2.39 24.91 -25.77
C ASN A 49 2.42 26.41 -25.36
N SER A 50 1.32 26.93 -24.82
CA SER A 50 1.18 28.30 -24.33
C SER A 50 0.05 28.38 -23.30
N CYS A 51 0.22 29.20 -22.26
CA CYS A 51 -0.83 29.46 -21.28
C CYS A 51 -1.66 30.68 -21.72
N PRO A 52 -2.99 30.62 -21.77
CA PRO A 52 -3.81 31.80 -22.03
C PRO A 52 -3.64 32.82 -20.91
N LEU A 53 -3.55 34.11 -21.23
CA LEU A 53 -3.26 35.24 -20.32
C LEU A 53 -4.30 35.47 -19.20
N ILE A 54 -5.33 34.61 -19.09
CA ILE A 54 -6.47 34.71 -18.16
C ILE A 54 -6.46 33.57 -17.13
N CYS A 55 -5.56 32.58 -17.23
CA CYS A 55 -5.48 31.51 -16.23
C CYS A 55 -4.60 31.90 -15.04
N ASN A 56 -5.02 31.53 -13.83
CA ASN A 56 -4.16 31.58 -12.64
C ASN A 56 -2.90 30.75 -12.90
N VAL A 57 -1.73 31.38 -12.91
CA VAL A 57 -0.45 30.68 -13.06
C VAL A 57 -0.12 30.04 -11.71
N PRO A 58 -0.13 28.70 -11.61
CA PRO A 58 0.19 28.03 -10.37
C PRO A 58 1.67 28.19 -10.04
N GLU A 59 2.02 28.15 -8.75
CA GLU A 59 3.41 28.11 -8.33
C GLU A 59 4.12 26.91 -8.97
N LEU A 60 5.23 27.18 -9.65
CA LEU A 60 6.06 26.15 -10.26
C LEU A 60 6.63 25.26 -9.16
N ARG A 61 6.32 23.97 -9.25
CA ARG A 61 6.82 22.95 -8.34
C ARG A 61 7.14 21.67 -9.09
N ASP A 62 8.09 20.92 -8.55
CA ASP A 62 8.47 19.62 -9.07
C ASP A 62 7.31 18.62 -9.04
N ASN A 63 7.37 17.65 -9.95
CA ASN A 63 6.40 16.57 -10.00
C ASN A 63 6.39 15.78 -8.67
N PRO A 64 5.22 15.65 -8.01
CA PRO A 64 5.08 14.83 -6.81
C PRO A 64 5.14 13.33 -7.15
N ASP A 65 6.35 12.86 -7.42
CA ASP A 65 6.69 11.47 -7.70
C ASP A 65 6.72 10.60 -6.41
N TYR A 66 7.11 9.33 -6.56
CA TYR A 66 7.21 8.42 -5.42
C TYR A 66 8.23 8.90 -4.37
N PHE A 67 9.40 9.41 -4.79
CA PHE A 67 10.48 9.76 -3.88
C PHE A 67 10.18 11.03 -3.09
N SER A 68 9.67 12.06 -3.75
CA SER A 68 9.24 13.32 -3.13
C SER A 68 8.13 13.08 -2.10
N GLN A 69 7.08 12.33 -2.45
CA GLN A 69 5.99 12.01 -1.51
C GLN A 69 6.44 11.05 -0.40
N LYS A 70 7.41 10.15 -0.65
CA LYS A 70 7.99 9.32 0.41
C LYS A 70 8.81 10.16 1.41
N ARG A 71 9.50 11.21 0.94
CA ARG A 71 10.28 12.14 1.77
C ARG A 71 9.42 12.96 2.74
N THR A 72 8.12 13.14 2.48
CA THR A 72 7.22 13.85 3.39
C THR A 72 6.75 13.00 4.58
N LEU A 73 6.90 11.67 4.53
CA LEU A 73 6.41 10.77 5.58
C LEU A 73 7.00 11.03 6.99
N PRO A 74 8.29 11.39 7.16
CA PRO A 74 8.81 11.77 8.47
C PRO A 74 8.14 13.02 9.02
N GLN A 75 7.92 14.04 8.18
CA GLN A 75 7.23 15.27 8.58
C GLN A 75 5.76 14.99 8.92
N LEU A 76 5.07 14.15 8.14
CA LEU A 76 3.72 13.68 8.44
C LEU A 76 3.61 13.11 9.86
N LYS A 77 4.61 12.34 10.31
CA LYS A 77 4.62 11.77 11.66
C LYS A 77 4.86 12.80 12.76
N LYS A 78 5.55 13.91 12.45
CA LYS A 78 5.71 15.05 13.38
C LYS A 78 4.40 15.83 13.49
N ASP A 79 3.82 16.19 12.36
CA ASP A 79 2.59 16.99 12.30
C ASP A 79 1.36 16.21 12.80
N ARG A 80 1.36 14.89 12.59
CA ARG A 80 0.26 13.98 12.94
C ARG A 80 0.79 12.77 13.70
N PRO A 81 1.04 12.90 15.02
CA PRO A 81 1.68 11.86 15.82
C PRO A 81 0.99 10.50 15.79
N TRP A 82 -0.33 10.44 15.59
CA TRP A 82 -1.08 9.18 15.47
C TRP A 82 -0.65 8.31 14.27
N TYR A 83 0.02 8.87 13.25
CA TYR A 83 0.62 8.09 12.16
C TYR A 83 1.88 7.31 12.61
N ALA A 84 2.46 7.62 13.77
CA ALA A 84 3.54 6.84 14.35
C ALA A 84 3.11 5.42 14.76
N ASP A 85 1.80 5.20 14.97
CA ASP A 85 1.22 3.88 15.20
C ASP A 85 1.46 2.95 14.01
N ILE A 86 1.37 3.48 12.77
CA ILE A 86 1.57 2.70 11.54
C ILE A 86 3.06 2.42 11.32
N GLN A 87 3.33 1.17 10.98
CA GLN A 87 4.67 0.75 10.59
C GLN A 87 5.15 1.51 9.34
N SER A 88 6.42 1.92 9.35
CA SER A 88 6.98 2.84 8.33
C SER A 88 6.94 2.28 6.91
N GLN A 89 7.20 0.99 6.72
CA GLN A 89 7.15 0.36 5.39
C GLN A 89 5.72 0.25 4.85
N VAL A 90 4.70 0.08 5.71
CA VAL A 90 3.28 0.10 5.30
C VAL A 90 2.89 1.49 4.79
N LEU A 91 3.37 2.56 5.42
CA LEU A 91 3.16 3.92 4.91
C LEU A 91 3.86 4.14 3.57
N GLN A 92 5.08 3.62 3.40
CA GLN A 92 5.80 3.68 2.12
C GLN A 92 5.08 2.90 1.02
N ASP A 93 4.50 1.74 1.34
CA ASP A 93 3.66 0.97 0.42
C ASP A 93 2.42 1.77 -0.03
N CYS A 94 1.81 2.55 0.87
CA CYS A 94 0.72 3.45 0.51
C CYS A 94 1.13 4.47 -0.57
N VAL A 95 2.30 5.10 -0.43
CA VAL A 95 2.85 6.01 -1.46
C VAL A 95 3.08 5.27 -2.77
N LYS A 96 3.64 4.05 -2.71
CA LYS A 96 3.86 3.20 -3.89
C LYS A 96 2.55 2.85 -4.61
N ARG A 97 1.46 2.62 -3.88
CA ARG A 97 0.13 2.37 -4.46
C ARG A 97 -0.43 3.59 -5.19
N VAL A 98 -0.22 4.79 -4.66
CA VAL A 98 -0.61 6.05 -5.33
C VAL A 98 0.19 6.22 -6.62
N ASP A 99 1.51 6.00 -6.54
CA ASP A 99 2.40 6.09 -7.70
C ASP A 99 2.02 5.13 -8.82
N LEU A 100 1.77 3.86 -8.48
CA LEU A 100 1.35 2.85 -9.46
C LEU A 100 0.00 3.22 -10.10
N ALA A 101 -0.96 3.70 -9.31
CA ALA A 101 -2.27 4.10 -9.82
C ALA A 101 -2.14 5.27 -10.81
N PHE A 102 -1.30 6.26 -10.50
CA PHE A 102 -1.08 7.42 -11.35
C PHE A 102 -0.28 7.08 -12.62
N LYS A 103 0.73 6.22 -12.52
CA LYS A 103 1.49 5.72 -13.68
C LYS A 103 0.60 4.93 -14.64
N ARG A 104 -0.28 4.05 -14.13
CA ARG A 104 -1.25 3.30 -14.95
C ARG A 104 -2.27 4.19 -15.67
N PHE A 105 -2.58 5.35 -15.09
CA PHE A 105 -3.43 6.35 -15.72
C PHE A 105 -2.73 7.07 -16.87
N LEU A 106 -1.47 7.45 -16.69
CA LEU A 106 -0.72 8.21 -17.70
C LEU A 106 -0.12 7.33 -18.80
N LYS A 107 0.65 6.32 -18.42
CA LYS A 107 1.43 5.46 -19.33
C LYS A 107 0.62 4.24 -19.81
N GLY A 108 -0.27 3.72 -18.96
CA GLY A 108 -0.97 2.46 -19.20
C GLY A 108 -0.35 1.27 -18.48
N ASP A 109 -0.97 0.10 -18.64
CA ASP A 109 -0.48 -1.17 -18.13
C ASP A 109 0.61 -1.78 -19.04
N CYS A 110 1.12 -2.95 -18.67
CA CYS A 110 2.12 -3.69 -19.46
C CYS A 110 1.63 -4.10 -20.86
N ASN A 111 0.32 -4.09 -21.08
CA ASN A 111 -0.32 -4.42 -22.36
C ASN A 111 -0.66 -3.15 -23.17
N GLY A 112 -0.16 -1.98 -22.75
CA GLY A 112 -0.40 -0.69 -23.40
C GLY A 112 -1.81 -0.11 -23.17
N LYS A 113 -2.66 -0.76 -22.36
CA LYS A 113 -4.01 -0.29 -22.07
C LYS A 113 -3.99 0.74 -20.94
N LYS A 114 -4.48 1.95 -21.22
CA LYS A 114 -4.58 3.01 -20.20
C LYS A 114 -5.66 2.67 -19.19
N SER A 115 -5.31 2.66 -17.91
CA SER A 115 -6.30 2.59 -16.85
C SER A 115 -7.04 3.93 -16.76
N GLY A 116 -8.33 3.89 -16.43
CA GLY A 116 -9.11 5.12 -16.20
C GLY A 116 -8.56 5.96 -15.04
N ARG A 117 -9.04 7.21 -14.96
CA ARG A 117 -8.63 8.18 -13.92
C ARG A 117 -8.77 7.56 -12.51
N PRO A 118 -7.70 7.54 -11.68
CA PRO A 118 -7.76 6.99 -10.33
C PRO A 118 -8.79 7.73 -9.49
N ARG A 119 -9.60 6.97 -8.74
CA ARG A 119 -10.65 7.52 -7.87
C ARG A 119 -10.18 7.55 -6.42
N PHE A 120 -10.60 8.58 -5.69
CA PHE A 120 -10.45 8.61 -4.23
C PHE A 120 -11.12 7.39 -3.59
N LYS A 121 -10.51 6.86 -2.54
CA LYS A 121 -10.98 5.68 -1.83
C LYS A 121 -11.97 6.10 -0.74
N GLY A 122 -13.18 5.55 -0.82
CA GLY A 122 -14.16 5.64 0.27
C GLY A 122 -13.81 4.64 1.38
N GLN A 123 -14.51 4.72 2.52
CA GLN A 123 -14.23 3.91 3.72
C GLN A 123 -14.19 2.40 3.42
N ASN A 124 -15.06 1.93 2.54
CA ASN A 124 -15.15 0.52 2.16
C ASN A 124 -14.29 0.14 0.95
N ARG A 125 -13.53 1.06 0.35
CA ARG A 125 -12.71 0.80 -0.86
C ARG A 125 -11.23 0.55 -0.56
N TYR A 126 -10.70 1.03 0.57
CA TYR A 126 -9.34 0.74 1.02
C TYR A 126 -9.38 -0.45 1.98
N LYS A 127 -9.22 -1.67 1.46
CA LYS A 127 -9.48 -2.92 2.20
C LYS A 127 -8.21 -3.68 2.60
N SER A 128 -7.04 -3.25 2.17
CA SER A 128 -5.81 -3.99 2.42
C SER A 128 -4.62 -3.09 2.67
N PHE A 129 -3.63 -3.62 3.37
CA PHE A 129 -2.31 -3.03 3.48
C PHE A 129 -1.25 -4.12 3.48
N THR A 130 -0.06 -3.80 3.00
CA THR A 130 1.02 -4.76 2.78
C THR A 130 2.21 -4.41 3.64
N PHE A 131 2.75 -5.43 4.31
CA PHE A 131 4.08 -5.42 4.90
C PHE A 131 5.06 -5.90 3.83
N PRO A 132 5.90 -5.01 3.25
CA PRO A 132 6.81 -5.36 2.18
C PRO A 132 7.99 -6.24 2.64
N CYS A 133 8.26 -6.26 3.94
CA CYS A 133 9.31 -7.07 4.55
C CYS A 133 8.84 -7.52 5.94
N LEU A 134 9.20 -8.73 6.33
CA LEU A 134 8.91 -9.35 7.62
C LEU A 134 10.21 -9.81 8.29
N SER A 135 10.10 -10.32 9.52
CA SER A 135 11.21 -10.99 10.20
C SER A 135 11.62 -12.27 9.47
N LYS A 136 12.85 -12.77 9.73
CA LYS A 136 13.40 -13.98 9.09
C LYS A 136 12.51 -15.22 9.26
N SER A 137 11.94 -15.40 10.45
CA SER A 137 11.00 -16.48 10.77
C SER A 137 9.71 -15.89 11.32
N PRO A 138 8.79 -15.45 10.44
CA PRO A 138 7.58 -14.76 10.89
C PRO A 138 6.49 -15.73 11.34
N ILE A 139 6.61 -17.01 11.03
CA ILE A 139 5.57 -18.03 11.25
C ILE A 139 6.09 -19.07 12.23
N ASP A 140 5.27 -19.33 13.23
CA ASP A 140 5.49 -20.32 14.28
C ASP A 140 4.19 -21.13 14.43
N GLY A 141 4.15 -22.29 13.78
CA GLY A 141 2.94 -23.12 13.68
C GLY A 141 1.74 -22.35 13.12
N ASN A 142 0.70 -22.19 13.94
CA ASN A 142 -0.53 -21.47 13.58
C ASN A 142 -0.48 -19.96 13.86
N THR A 143 0.68 -19.42 14.24
CA THR A 143 0.83 -18.04 14.67
C THR A 143 1.77 -17.28 13.72
N LEU A 144 1.33 -16.10 13.29
CA LEU A 144 2.07 -15.17 12.45
C LEU A 144 2.48 -13.96 13.28
N THR A 145 3.77 -13.65 13.32
CA THR A 145 4.30 -12.46 13.99
C THR A 145 4.35 -11.29 13.01
N LEU A 146 3.60 -10.24 13.32
CA LEU A 146 3.51 -9.04 12.49
C LEU A 146 4.07 -7.81 13.22
N PRO A 147 4.83 -6.94 12.52
CA PRO A 147 5.30 -5.69 13.11
C PRO A 147 4.14 -4.85 13.66
N LYS A 148 4.28 -4.31 14.88
CA LYS A 148 3.27 -3.54 15.64
C LYS A 148 1.99 -4.30 16.04
N PHE A 149 1.70 -5.47 15.49
CA PHE A 149 0.54 -6.31 15.86
C PHE A 149 0.91 -7.48 16.77
N GLY A 150 2.19 -7.86 16.82
CA GLY A 150 2.68 -8.97 17.63
C GLY A 150 2.28 -10.31 17.03
N LYS A 151 2.04 -11.30 17.90
CA LYS A 151 1.60 -12.65 17.51
C LYS A 151 0.11 -12.64 17.14
N VAL A 152 -0.20 -13.11 15.94
CA VAL A 152 -1.56 -13.20 15.39
C VAL A 152 -1.86 -14.63 15.00
N LYS A 153 -2.96 -15.19 15.51
CA LYS A 153 -3.38 -16.55 15.14
C LYS A 153 -3.94 -16.58 13.72
N MET A 154 -3.63 -17.62 12.97
CA MET A 154 -4.16 -17.88 11.63
C MET A 154 -4.63 -19.33 11.49
N ILE A 155 -5.60 -19.56 10.61
CA ILE A 155 -6.05 -20.92 10.26
C ILE A 155 -5.05 -21.53 9.28
N TYR A 156 -4.10 -22.28 9.82
CA TYR A 156 -2.99 -22.86 9.08
C TYR A 156 -3.39 -24.20 8.45
N HIS A 157 -4.04 -24.12 7.29
CA HIS A 157 -4.54 -25.29 6.53
C HIS A 157 -3.54 -25.83 5.50
N ARG A 158 -2.48 -25.07 5.20
CA ARG A 158 -1.42 -25.45 4.26
C ARG A 158 -0.06 -25.10 4.86
N PRO A 159 0.83 -26.09 5.11
CA PRO A 159 2.19 -25.80 5.53
C PRO A 159 2.95 -25.09 4.42
N ILE A 160 3.85 -24.17 4.80
CA ILE A 160 4.79 -23.57 3.87
C ILE A 160 5.84 -24.63 3.52
N PRO A 161 6.12 -24.89 2.23
CA PRO A 161 7.11 -25.89 1.85
C PRO A 161 8.51 -25.48 2.34
N GLU A 162 9.34 -26.48 2.61
CA GLU A 162 10.73 -26.25 3.01
C GLU A 162 11.49 -25.50 1.90
N GLY A 163 12.39 -24.58 2.30
CA GLY A 163 13.14 -23.72 1.39
C GLY A 163 12.45 -22.40 1.02
N PHE A 164 11.14 -22.25 1.22
CA PHE A 164 10.42 -21.02 0.88
C PHE A 164 10.59 -19.95 1.96
N LYS A 165 10.96 -18.73 1.54
CA LYS A 165 11.03 -17.54 2.39
C LYS A 165 9.78 -16.69 2.21
N VAL A 166 9.23 -16.18 3.31
CA VAL A 166 8.10 -15.24 3.26
C VAL A 166 8.64 -13.83 2.92
N LYS A 167 8.27 -13.32 1.74
CA LYS A 167 8.72 -12.02 1.25
C LYS A 167 7.82 -10.89 1.74
N THR A 168 6.51 -11.03 1.57
CA THR A 168 5.53 -9.99 1.92
C THR A 168 4.30 -10.59 2.57
N ALA A 169 3.68 -9.86 3.52
CA ALA A 169 2.37 -10.19 4.06
C ALA A 169 1.37 -9.07 3.74
N THR A 170 0.28 -9.39 3.08
CA THR A 170 -0.83 -8.45 2.83
C THR A 170 -2.03 -8.83 3.66
N ILE A 171 -2.44 -7.94 4.58
CA ILE A 171 -3.69 -8.10 5.31
C ILE A 171 -4.82 -7.54 4.45
N THR A 172 -5.90 -8.31 4.29
CA THR A 172 -7.08 -7.93 3.54
C THR A 172 -8.34 -8.14 4.38
N ARG A 173 -9.17 -7.11 4.46
CA ARG A 173 -10.52 -7.13 5.03
C ARG A 173 -11.52 -7.58 3.96
N LYS A 174 -12.14 -8.74 4.17
CA LYS A 174 -13.28 -9.25 3.39
C LYS A 174 -14.55 -9.15 4.25
N ALA A 175 -15.70 -9.47 3.67
CA ALA A 175 -17.00 -9.38 4.38
C ALA A 175 -17.11 -10.38 5.55
N ASP A 176 -16.46 -11.53 5.41
CA ASP A 176 -16.47 -12.67 6.32
C ASP A 176 -15.32 -12.66 7.36
N GLY A 177 -14.40 -11.69 7.23
CA GLY A 177 -13.32 -11.47 8.18
C GLY A 177 -12.00 -11.02 7.55
N TYR A 178 -10.92 -11.25 8.28
CA TYR A 178 -9.59 -10.81 7.91
C TYR A 178 -8.76 -11.97 7.37
N TYR A 179 -7.99 -11.68 6.33
CA TYR A 179 -7.13 -12.63 5.66
C TYR A 179 -5.72 -12.08 5.56
N VAL A 180 -4.72 -12.95 5.64
CA VAL A 180 -3.35 -12.63 5.26
C VAL A 180 -3.01 -13.37 3.98
N THR A 181 -2.48 -12.65 3.00
CA THR A 181 -1.87 -13.23 1.80
C THR A 181 -0.36 -13.11 1.94
N LEU A 182 0.32 -14.23 2.03
CA LEU A 182 1.76 -14.37 2.12
C LEU A 182 2.32 -14.62 0.72
N SER A 183 3.21 -13.75 0.26
CA SER A 183 4.04 -14.04 -0.90
C SER A 183 5.26 -14.82 -0.42
N ILE A 184 5.37 -16.05 -0.87
CA ILE A 184 6.51 -16.92 -0.59
C ILE A 184 7.37 -17.01 -1.85
N GLN A 185 8.68 -17.00 -1.66
CA GLN A 185 9.66 -17.08 -2.73
C GLN A 185 10.67 -18.17 -2.41
N ASP A 186 10.94 -18.99 -3.41
CA ASP A 186 12.04 -19.95 -3.42
C ASP A 186 13.06 -19.48 -4.46
N ASP A 187 14.27 -19.22 -3.99
CA ASP A 187 15.39 -18.72 -4.79
C ASP A 187 16.12 -19.86 -5.54
N THR A 188 15.86 -21.13 -5.20
CA THR A 188 16.53 -22.29 -5.79
C THR A 188 15.93 -22.75 -7.11
N VAL A 189 14.66 -22.43 -7.35
CA VAL A 189 13.96 -22.79 -8.60
C VAL A 189 14.16 -21.67 -9.62
N PRO A 190 14.87 -21.92 -10.75
CA PRO A 190 15.12 -20.92 -11.79
C PRO A 190 13.80 -20.39 -12.37
N GLU A 191 13.79 -19.10 -12.75
CA GLU A 191 12.68 -18.48 -13.46
C GLU A 191 12.71 -18.99 -14.92
N ILE A 192 11.59 -19.54 -15.39
CA ILE A 192 11.39 -19.97 -16.79
C ILE A 192 11.17 -18.73 -17.65
#